data_AF-A0A2E1V6A3-F1
#
_entry.id   AF-A0A2E1V6A3-F1
#
_cell.length_a   1.000
_cell.length_b   1.000
_cell.length_c   1.000
_cell.angle_alpha   90.00
_cell.angle_beta   90.00
_cell.angle_gamma   90.00
#
_symmetry.space_group_name_H-M   'P 1'
#
loop_
_entity.id
_entity.type
_entity.pdbx_description
1 polymer ?
#
loop_
_entity_poly.entity_id
_entity_poly.type
_entity_poly.pdbx_seq_one_letter_code
_entity_poly.pdbx_strand_id
1 'polypeptide(L)'
;MLTRSFLPMLSRRHLISTGLAAAALSTFAWPAQGQNTRFKRVRSQYIAALGPTDANSGDNAHTWGHWPVDPGPIGVRLRDFEKLESNGGVGPMGWAFDPDDWWLDENGLIMMAPNFPMPSGRFLVTNAIDNVALLTVAAPDADGKQAWDLSDERTLDDVTHKKCRSARYRAASEGADCTPAQADQGVFPLAPDQDPPDVAGCDRLVYSVPIIFAVEESI
;
A
#
# COMPACT_ATOMS: atom_id res chain seq x y z
N MET A 1 -49.45 70.51 22.05
CA MET A 1 -48.82 71.78 21.61
C MET A 1 -48.25 72.43 22.86
N LEU A 2 -47.01 72.95 22.78
CA LEU A 2 -46.21 73.59 23.86
C LEU A 2 -45.60 72.64 24.91
N THR A 3 -44.32 72.66 25.29
CA THR A 3 -43.08 73.30 24.79
C THR A 3 -41.92 72.79 25.66
N ARG A 4 -40.70 72.72 25.07
CA ARG A 4 -39.36 72.99 25.64
C ARG A 4 -38.90 72.27 26.93
N SER A 5 -37.82 71.49 26.95
CA SER A 5 -36.38 71.80 26.77
C SER A 5 -35.60 72.12 28.08
N PHE A 6 -34.51 71.35 28.27
CA PHE A 6 -33.26 71.59 29.03
C PHE A 6 -33.18 71.37 30.57
N LEU A 7 -32.62 70.20 30.96
CA LEU A 7 -31.37 69.87 31.73
C LEU A 7 -30.80 70.88 32.77
N PRO A 8 -29.88 70.52 33.71
CA PRO A 8 -29.33 69.20 34.15
C PRO A 8 -29.13 69.09 35.70
N MET A 9 -28.74 67.91 36.21
CA MET A 9 -27.68 67.83 37.25
C MET A 9 -27.14 66.40 37.38
N LEU A 10 -25.86 66.22 37.02
CA LEU A 10 -25.11 64.97 37.16
C LEU A 10 -24.82 64.68 38.63
N SER A 11 -25.04 63.44 39.06
CA SER A 11 -24.47 62.90 40.29
C SER A 11 -23.40 61.86 39.97
N ARG A 12 -22.17 62.20 40.33
CA ARG A 12 -20.97 61.36 40.29
C ARG A 12 -21.11 60.19 41.28
N ARG A 13 -21.09 58.96 40.78
CA ARG A 13 -20.43 57.84 41.48
C ARG A 13 -19.62 57.01 40.49
N HIS A 14 -18.38 56.82 40.89
CA HIS A 14 -17.29 56.12 40.22
C HIS A 14 -17.58 54.62 40.03
N LEU A 15 -17.15 54.04 38.91
CA LEU A 15 -16.00 53.12 38.85
C LEU A 15 -15.88 52.50 37.45
N ILE A 16 -14.70 52.64 36.87
CA ILE A 16 -14.24 51.88 35.70
C ILE A 16 -13.76 50.52 36.24
N SER A 17 -14.25 49.42 35.68
CA SER A 17 -13.46 48.19 35.60
C SER A 17 -13.73 47.49 34.28
N THR A 18 -12.67 47.41 33.47
CA THR A 18 -12.49 46.57 32.30
C THR A 18 -12.82 45.10 32.57
N GLY A 19 -13.57 44.47 31.67
CA GLY A 19 -13.71 43.01 31.58
C GLY A 19 -13.50 42.54 30.14
N LEU A 20 -12.37 41.88 29.91
CA LEU A 20 -11.99 41.20 28.67
C LEU A 20 -12.57 39.79 28.61
N ALA A 21 -12.72 39.29 27.37
CA ALA A 21 -12.83 37.88 26.94
C ALA A 21 -14.22 37.20 27.12
N ALA A 22 -14.66 36.29 26.25
CA ALA A 22 -13.90 35.41 25.36
C ALA A 22 -14.68 35.08 24.08
N ALA A 23 -13.96 35.01 22.95
CA ALA A 23 -14.43 34.36 21.74
C ALA A 23 -14.41 32.84 21.96
N ALA A 24 -15.56 32.20 21.86
CA ALA A 24 -15.68 30.74 21.88
C ALA A 24 -15.18 30.18 20.54
N LEU A 25 -13.90 29.81 20.49
CA LEU A 25 -13.38 28.92 19.47
C LEU A 25 -13.92 27.52 19.77
N SER A 26 -14.89 27.06 18.98
CA SER A 26 -15.29 25.66 18.94
C SER A 26 -14.13 24.85 18.36
N THR A 27 -13.19 24.44 19.20
CA THR A 27 -12.18 23.44 18.84
C THR A 27 -12.91 22.12 18.64
N PHE A 28 -12.94 21.62 17.41
CA PHE A 28 -13.15 20.20 17.17
C PHE A 28 -11.99 19.46 17.84
N ALA A 29 -12.22 18.98 19.05
CA ALA A 29 -11.32 18.02 19.67
C ALA A 29 -11.60 16.68 19.00
N TRP A 30 -10.74 16.25 18.08
CA TRP A 30 -10.64 14.83 17.79
C TRP A 30 -10.28 14.13 19.09
N PRO A 31 -11.00 13.06 19.50
CA PRO A 31 -10.54 12.28 20.62
C PRO A 31 -9.18 11.70 20.21
N ALA A 32 -8.13 12.08 20.93
CA ALA A 32 -6.89 11.34 20.93
C ALA A 32 -7.20 9.98 21.57
N GLN A 33 -7.68 9.03 20.76
CA GLN A 33 -7.65 7.62 21.12
C GLN A 33 -6.17 7.22 21.11
N GLY A 34 -5.49 7.51 22.22
CA GLY A 34 -4.22 6.90 22.56
C GLY A 34 -4.45 5.41 22.82
N GLN A 35 -4.72 4.65 21.77
CA GLN A 35 -4.52 3.21 21.81
C GLN A 35 -3.00 3.03 21.86
N ASN A 36 -2.51 2.33 22.88
CA ASN A 36 -1.16 1.79 22.85
C ASN A 36 -1.12 0.77 21.71
N THR A 37 -0.96 1.22 20.47
CA THR A 37 -0.87 0.37 19.29
C THR A 37 0.37 -0.49 19.46
N ARG A 38 0.17 -1.78 19.70
CA ARG A 38 1.25 -2.74 19.88
C ARG A 38 1.48 -3.45 18.56
N PHE A 39 2.73 -3.48 18.11
CA PHE A 39 3.13 -4.22 16.93
C PHE A 39 3.82 -5.51 17.32
N LYS A 40 3.37 -6.61 16.72
CA LYS A 40 4.02 -7.92 16.85
C LYS A 40 4.88 -8.18 15.63
N ARG A 41 6.16 -8.47 15.86
CA ARG A 41 7.07 -8.95 14.81
C ARG A 41 6.56 -10.26 14.23
N VAL A 42 6.59 -10.36 12.91
CA VAL A 42 6.22 -11.55 12.15
C VAL A 42 7.40 -12.01 11.30
N ARG A 43 7.31 -13.22 10.74
CA ARG A 43 8.18 -13.57 9.61
C ARG A 43 7.87 -12.63 8.45
N SER A 44 8.88 -12.26 7.66
CA SER A 44 8.70 -11.36 6.52
C SER A 44 7.55 -11.83 5.63
N GLN A 45 6.66 -10.90 5.33
CA GLN A 45 5.58 -11.05 4.36
C GLN A 45 5.76 -9.93 3.32
N TYR A 46 5.13 -10.07 2.16
CA TYR A 46 5.35 -9.15 1.06
C TYR A 46 4.03 -8.64 0.51
N ILE A 47 4.04 -7.43 -0.02
CA ILE A 47 2.88 -6.80 -0.64
C ILE A 47 3.19 -6.65 -2.12
N ALA A 48 2.24 -6.99 -2.99
CA ALA A 48 2.25 -6.56 -4.38
C ALA A 48 1.42 -5.27 -4.47
N ALA A 49 2.08 -4.11 -4.42
CA ALA A 49 1.42 -2.80 -4.39
C ALA A 49 1.41 -2.12 -5.77
N LEU A 50 0.24 -1.64 -6.19
CA LEU A 50 0.09 -0.79 -7.39
C LEU A 50 -0.09 0.68 -7.01
N GLY A 51 0.67 1.55 -7.63
CA GLY A 51 0.50 3.00 -7.48
C GLY A 51 1.69 3.75 -8.04
N PRO A 52 1.60 5.09 -8.13
CA PRO A 52 2.77 5.92 -8.41
C PRO A 52 3.85 5.67 -7.35
N THR A 53 5.11 5.52 -7.76
CA THR A 53 6.21 5.19 -6.84
C THR A 53 6.49 6.31 -5.84
N ASP A 54 6.18 7.56 -6.20
CA ASP A 54 6.30 8.75 -5.36
C ASP A 54 5.04 9.03 -4.49
N ALA A 55 4.01 8.18 -4.57
CA ALA A 55 2.82 8.32 -3.76
C ALA A 55 3.06 7.83 -2.32
N ASN A 56 2.48 8.56 -1.37
CA ASN A 56 2.42 8.19 0.05
C ASN A 56 1.00 7.80 0.51
N SER A 57 0.01 7.88 -0.37
CA SER A 57 -1.38 7.51 -0.10
C SER A 57 -2.17 7.25 -1.38
N GLY A 58 -3.32 6.58 -1.27
CA GLY A 58 -4.22 6.28 -2.40
C GLY A 58 -5.51 5.57 -1.97
N ASP A 59 -6.37 5.20 -2.92
CA ASP A 59 -7.68 4.55 -2.69
C ASP A 59 -7.79 3.13 -3.30
N ASN A 60 -6.67 2.58 -3.75
CA ASN A 60 -6.61 1.38 -4.58
C ASN A 60 -6.00 0.15 -3.91
N ALA A 61 -5.92 0.08 -2.57
CA ALA A 61 -5.31 -1.08 -1.89
C ALA A 61 -6.10 -2.39 -2.09
N HIS A 62 -7.37 -2.30 -2.49
CA HIS A 62 -8.18 -3.45 -2.90
C HIS A 62 -7.63 -4.14 -4.16
N THR A 63 -6.79 -3.45 -4.95
CA THR A 63 -6.07 -4.03 -6.10
C THR A 63 -4.68 -4.52 -5.75
N TRP A 64 -4.27 -4.46 -4.48
CA TRP A 64 -2.97 -4.93 -4.01
C TRP A 64 -3.07 -6.37 -3.54
N GLY A 65 -1.96 -7.10 -3.67
CA GLY A 65 -1.85 -8.49 -3.24
C GLY A 65 -1.02 -8.65 -1.97
N HIS A 66 -1.29 -9.68 -1.18
CA HIS A 66 -0.52 -10.06 0.00
C HIS A 66 0.08 -11.46 -0.15
N TRP A 67 1.40 -11.56 -0.03
CA TRP A 67 2.11 -12.82 0.13
C TRP A 67 2.42 -13.04 1.62
N PRO A 68 1.67 -13.93 2.32
CA PRO A 68 1.90 -14.21 3.75
C PRO A 68 3.20 -14.99 4.01
N VAL A 69 3.81 -15.53 2.96
CA VAL A 69 5.09 -16.23 2.95
C VAL A 69 5.95 -15.70 1.81
N ASP A 70 7.26 -15.79 1.94
CA ASP A 70 8.19 -15.39 0.88
C ASP A 70 7.99 -16.25 -0.38
N PRO A 71 7.57 -15.68 -1.52
CA PRO A 71 7.36 -16.44 -2.75
C PRO A 71 8.69 -16.78 -3.45
N GLY A 72 9.79 -16.08 -3.16
CA GLY A 72 11.08 -16.26 -3.84
C GLY A 72 11.68 -17.66 -3.67
N PRO A 73 11.83 -18.18 -2.42
CA PRO A 73 12.36 -19.53 -2.17
C PRO A 73 11.53 -20.67 -2.76
N ILE A 74 10.27 -20.42 -3.11
CA ILE A 74 9.33 -21.40 -3.65
C ILE A 74 8.96 -21.11 -5.12
N GLY A 75 9.60 -20.14 -5.75
CA GLY A 75 9.43 -19.84 -7.17
C GLY A 75 10.11 -20.87 -8.08
N VAL A 76 9.67 -20.91 -9.33
CA VAL A 76 10.26 -21.74 -10.39
C VAL A 76 11.04 -20.85 -11.34
N ARG A 77 12.28 -21.22 -11.67
CA ARG A 77 13.07 -20.47 -12.66
C ARG A 77 12.36 -20.49 -14.01
N LEU A 78 12.39 -19.36 -14.72
CA LEU A 78 11.78 -19.21 -16.04
C LEU A 78 12.25 -20.29 -17.03
N ARG A 79 13.54 -20.64 -17.00
CA ARG A 79 14.13 -21.73 -17.80
C ARG A 79 13.57 -23.12 -17.53
N ASP A 80 12.90 -23.30 -16.39
CA ASP A 80 12.31 -24.54 -15.93
C ASP A 80 10.77 -24.54 -16.11
N PHE A 81 10.21 -23.58 -16.86
CA PHE A 81 8.77 -23.49 -17.15
C PHE A 81 8.20 -24.76 -17.79
N GLU A 82 8.85 -25.33 -18.80
CA GLU A 82 8.41 -26.59 -19.41
C GLU A 82 8.33 -27.76 -18.39
N LYS A 83 9.18 -27.72 -17.36
CA LYS A 83 9.13 -28.70 -16.25
C LYS A 83 7.95 -28.44 -15.33
N LEU A 84 7.62 -27.17 -15.07
CA LEU A 84 6.42 -26.79 -14.33
C LEU A 84 5.16 -27.28 -15.05
N GLU A 85 5.07 -27.06 -16.36
CA GLU A 85 3.95 -27.53 -17.18
C GLU A 85 3.83 -29.05 -17.20
N SER A 86 4.93 -29.75 -17.45
CA SER A 86 4.94 -31.23 -17.45
C SER A 86 4.67 -31.84 -16.08
N ASN A 87 4.86 -31.09 -15.00
CA ASN A 87 4.45 -31.46 -13.63
C ASN A 87 2.99 -31.05 -13.32
N GLY A 88 2.17 -30.78 -14.34
CA GLY A 88 0.77 -30.41 -14.18
C GLY A 88 0.55 -29.01 -13.60
N GLY A 89 1.52 -28.11 -13.75
CA GLY A 89 1.45 -26.75 -13.21
C GLY A 89 1.62 -26.70 -11.68
N VAL A 90 2.21 -27.72 -11.05
CA VAL A 90 2.42 -27.73 -9.59
C VAL A 90 3.83 -27.27 -9.25
N GLY A 91 3.93 -26.10 -8.60
CA GLY A 91 5.19 -25.53 -8.13
C GLY A 91 5.66 -26.09 -6.79
N PRO A 92 6.85 -25.67 -6.31
CA PRO A 92 7.35 -26.01 -4.98
C PRO A 92 6.32 -25.71 -3.88
N MET A 93 6.25 -26.54 -2.84
CA MET A 93 5.22 -26.42 -1.78
C MET A 93 3.76 -26.58 -2.26
N GLY A 94 3.53 -27.02 -3.50
CA GLY A 94 2.23 -27.43 -4.00
C GLY A 94 1.31 -26.28 -4.46
N TRP A 95 1.84 -25.08 -4.68
CA TRP A 95 1.05 -24.01 -5.29
C TRP A 95 0.75 -24.34 -6.76
N ALA A 96 -0.42 -23.92 -7.23
CA ALA A 96 -0.87 -24.14 -8.60
C ALA A 96 -0.47 -22.94 -9.47
N PHE A 97 0.16 -23.23 -10.59
CA PHE A 97 0.43 -22.26 -11.66
C PHE A 97 -0.86 -21.96 -12.42
N ASP A 98 -1.15 -20.67 -12.57
CA ASP A 98 -2.25 -20.17 -13.37
C ASP A 98 -1.69 -19.64 -14.70
N PRO A 99 -1.91 -20.33 -15.83
CA PRO A 99 -1.41 -19.88 -17.12
C PRO A 99 -2.08 -18.58 -17.61
N ASP A 100 -3.26 -18.25 -17.09
CA ASP A 100 -4.01 -17.04 -17.48
C ASP A 100 -3.64 -15.82 -16.62
N ASP A 101 -2.94 -16.03 -15.49
CA ASP A 101 -2.64 -15.01 -14.49
C ASP A 101 -1.36 -15.33 -13.70
N TRP A 102 -0.20 -15.11 -14.32
CA TRP A 102 1.09 -15.54 -13.79
C TRP A 102 1.99 -14.39 -13.35
N TRP A 103 2.93 -14.70 -12.45
CA TRP A 103 3.77 -13.72 -11.76
C TRP A 103 5.26 -14.00 -11.99
N LEU A 104 6.05 -12.95 -12.21
CA LEU A 104 7.49 -12.99 -12.44
C LEU A 104 8.20 -12.00 -11.51
N ASP A 105 9.33 -12.39 -10.94
CA ASP A 105 10.19 -11.50 -10.13
C ASP A 105 11.42 -11.00 -10.91
N GLU A 106 12.21 -10.14 -10.27
CA GLU A 106 13.47 -9.59 -10.80
C GLU A 106 14.58 -10.63 -11.06
N ASN A 107 14.43 -11.86 -10.55
CA ASN A 107 15.42 -12.94 -10.65
C ASN A 107 15.04 -13.96 -11.74
N GLY A 108 13.92 -13.73 -12.43
CA GLY A 108 13.36 -14.65 -13.41
C GLY A 108 12.72 -15.87 -12.74
N LEU A 109 12.06 -15.68 -11.61
CA LEU A 109 11.25 -16.68 -10.92
C LEU A 109 9.78 -16.48 -11.22
N ILE A 110 9.15 -17.51 -11.78
CA ILE A 110 7.70 -17.68 -11.82
C ILE A 110 7.24 -17.96 -10.39
N MET A 111 6.35 -17.12 -9.87
CA MET A 111 5.93 -17.16 -8.47
C MET A 111 4.45 -17.52 -8.31
N MET A 112 4.09 -18.02 -7.13
CA MET A 112 2.69 -18.11 -6.73
C MET A 112 2.03 -16.73 -6.70
N ALA A 113 0.75 -16.67 -7.07
CA ALA A 113 -0.02 -15.44 -6.96
C ALA A 113 -0.16 -14.99 -5.49
N PRO A 114 -0.15 -13.68 -5.20
CA PRO A 114 -0.52 -13.18 -3.89
C PRO A 114 -2.02 -13.30 -3.65
N ASN A 115 -2.42 -13.22 -2.38
CA ASN A 115 -3.83 -13.17 -2.01
C ASN A 115 -4.37 -11.76 -2.26
N PHE A 116 -5.48 -11.65 -2.97
CA PHE A 116 -6.20 -10.39 -3.18
C PHE A 116 -7.56 -10.43 -2.46
N PRO A 117 -8.07 -9.28 -1.96
CA PRO A 117 -7.36 -8.00 -1.82
C PRO A 117 -6.37 -8.02 -0.65
N MET A 118 -5.53 -6.98 -0.56
CA MET A 118 -4.70 -6.72 0.63
C MET A 118 -5.60 -6.60 1.88
N PRO A 119 -5.31 -7.33 2.97
CA PRO A 119 -6.09 -7.21 4.20
C PRO A 119 -6.03 -5.79 4.75
N SER A 120 -7.18 -5.28 5.21
CA SER A 120 -7.23 -4.03 5.98
C SER A 120 -6.49 -4.20 7.30
N GLY A 121 -5.79 -3.16 7.74
CA GLY A 121 -5.03 -3.17 8.98
C GLY A 121 -3.85 -2.21 8.96
N ARG A 122 -2.99 -2.35 9.96
CA ARG A 122 -1.80 -1.51 10.17
C ARG A 122 -0.56 -2.40 10.21
N PHE A 123 0.41 -2.08 9.37
CA PHE A 123 1.58 -2.91 9.11
C PHE A 123 2.84 -2.04 9.18
N LEU A 124 3.89 -2.50 9.87
CA LEU A 124 5.20 -1.89 9.70
C LEU A 124 5.87 -2.51 8.48
N VAL A 125 6.17 -1.66 7.51
CA VAL A 125 6.77 -2.03 6.22
C VAL A 125 8.17 -1.46 6.09
N THR A 126 9.02 -2.12 5.30
CA THR A 126 10.41 -1.74 5.07
C THR A 126 10.89 -2.14 3.68
N ASN A 127 11.95 -1.47 3.22
CA ASN A 127 12.74 -1.86 2.06
C ASN A 127 13.94 -2.77 2.41
N ALA A 128 14.04 -3.27 3.65
CA ALA A 128 15.16 -4.09 4.16
C ALA A 128 16.54 -3.40 4.22
N ILE A 129 16.62 -2.08 4.05
CA ILE A 129 17.87 -1.31 4.19
C ILE A 129 17.77 -0.40 5.41
N ASP A 130 17.08 0.73 5.29
CA ASP A 130 17.06 1.80 6.29
C ASP A 130 15.71 2.54 6.36
N ASN A 131 14.73 2.16 5.54
CA ASN A 131 13.42 2.79 5.52
C ASN A 131 12.39 1.91 6.24
N VAL A 132 11.69 2.49 7.19
CA VAL A 132 10.55 1.89 7.89
C VAL A 132 9.41 2.90 7.87
N ALA A 133 8.20 2.44 7.56
CA ALA A 133 6.98 3.22 7.65
C ALA A 133 5.86 2.37 8.24
N LEU A 134 4.87 3.04 8.82
CA LEU A 134 3.58 2.45 9.07
C LEU A 134 2.74 2.57 7.79
N LEU A 135 2.34 1.43 7.24
CA LEU A 135 1.31 1.32 6.23
C LEU A 135 -0.04 1.11 6.91
N THR A 136 -0.99 2.01 6.69
CA THR A 136 -2.39 1.82 7.07
C THR A 136 -3.18 1.45 5.83
N VAL A 137 -3.94 0.35 5.87
CA VAL A 137 -4.90 -0.06 4.84
C VAL A 137 -6.29 -0.03 5.46
N ALA A 138 -7.16 0.84 4.95
CA ALA A 138 -8.53 0.97 5.42
C ALA A 138 -9.37 -0.28 5.10
N ALA A 139 -10.44 -0.46 5.86
CA ALA A 139 -11.50 -1.39 5.48
C ALA A 139 -12.11 -0.96 4.12
N PRO A 140 -12.63 -1.91 3.32
CA PRO A 140 -13.34 -1.56 2.10
C PRO A 140 -14.48 -0.58 2.37
N ASP A 141 -14.61 0.44 1.53
CA ASP A 141 -15.74 1.35 1.53
C ASP A 141 -16.98 0.72 0.87
N ALA A 142 -18.03 1.51 0.68
CA ALA A 142 -19.28 1.03 0.08
C ALA A 142 -19.13 0.51 -1.36
N ASP A 143 -18.11 0.96 -2.09
CA ASP A 143 -17.79 0.53 -3.46
C ASP A 143 -16.74 -0.60 -3.48
N GLY A 144 -16.27 -1.04 -2.31
CA GLY A 144 -15.24 -2.05 -2.15
C GLY A 144 -13.81 -1.52 -2.31
N LYS A 145 -13.63 -0.19 -2.41
CA LYS A 145 -12.30 0.42 -2.49
C LYS A 145 -11.65 0.48 -1.11
N GLN A 146 -10.33 0.44 -1.07
CA GLN A 146 -9.57 0.50 0.18
C GLN A 146 -8.54 1.62 0.09
N ALA A 147 -8.70 2.62 0.97
CA ALA A 147 -7.70 3.65 1.16
C ALA A 147 -6.43 3.11 1.81
N TRP A 148 -5.31 3.74 1.50
CA TRP A 148 -4.03 3.47 2.15
C TRP A 148 -3.20 4.74 2.32
N ASP A 149 -2.34 4.74 3.33
CA ASP A 149 -1.34 5.78 3.59
C ASP A 149 -0.08 5.20 4.23
N LEU A 150 1.05 5.87 3.97
CA LEU A 150 2.35 5.63 4.58
C LEU A 150 2.70 6.79 5.54
N SER A 151 3.16 6.44 6.74
CA SER A 151 3.64 7.44 7.70
C SER A 151 4.94 8.12 7.27
N ASP A 152 5.29 9.19 7.99
CA ASP A 152 6.60 9.86 7.91
C ASP A 152 6.97 10.35 6.50
N GLU A 153 5.95 10.74 5.72
CA GLU A 153 6.06 11.21 4.34
C GLU A 153 6.74 10.19 3.39
N ARG A 154 6.79 8.91 3.79
CA ARG A 154 7.40 7.85 2.99
C ARG A 154 6.56 7.55 1.77
N THR A 155 7.25 7.29 0.67
CA THR A 155 6.66 6.91 -0.61
C THR A 155 6.67 5.40 -0.79
N LEU A 156 5.92 4.89 -1.77
CA LEU A 156 6.01 3.48 -2.18
C LEU A 156 7.43 3.09 -2.59
N ASP A 157 8.18 3.98 -3.23
CA ASP A 157 9.60 3.76 -3.58
C ASP A 157 10.46 3.56 -2.32
N ASP A 158 10.29 4.42 -1.31
CA ASP A 158 11.08 4.36 -0.07
C ASP A 158 10.94 3.02 0.66
N VAL A 159 9.73 2.44 0.66
CA VAL A 159 9.44 1.18 1.36
C VAL A 159 9.52 -0.05 0.46
N THR A 160 9.83 0.12 -0.82
CA THR A 160 10.09 -1.00 -1.75
C THR A 160 11.57 -1.33 -1.73
N HIS A 161 11.92 -2.60 -1.54
CA HIS A 161 13.30 -3.03 -1.75
C HIS A 161 13.63 -2.86 -3.24
N LYS A 162 14.58 -1.97 -3.59
CA LYS A 162 14.85 -1.55 -4.98
C LYS A 162 15.17 -2.67 -5.98
N LYS A 163 15.58 -3.84 -5.49
CA LYS A 163 15.74 -5.03 -6.34
C LYS A 163 14.42 -5.78 -6.51
N CYS A 164 13.51 -5.73 -5.55
CA CYS A 164 12.25 -6.49 -5.58
C CYS A 164 11.17 -5.72 -6.34
N ARG A 165 11.03 -6.09 -7.61
CA ARG A 165 9.89 -5.72 -8.47
C ARG A 165 9.28 -7.01 -8.96
N SER A 166 7.96 -7.09 -8.91
CA SER A 166 7.25 -8.24 -9.46
C SER A 166 6.24 -7.77 -10.49
N ALA A 167 6.09 -8.55 -11.55
CA ALA A 167 5.12 -8.28 -12.59
C ALA A 167 4.09 -9.40 -12.65
N ARG A 168 2.84 -9.01 -12.92
CA ARG A 168 1.73 -9.89 -13.24
C ARG A 168 1.47 -9.81 -14.72
N TYR A 169 1.27 -10.95 -15.35
CA TYR A 169 0.98 -11.06 -16.76
C TYR A 169 -0.37 -11.75 -16.98
N ARG A 170 -1.13 -11.21 -17.93
CA ARG A 170 -2.38 -11.79 -18.43
C ARG A 170 -2.46 -11.60 -19.93
N ALA A 171 -3.26 -12.39 -20.62
CA ALA A 171 -3.48 -12.21 -22.05
C ALA A 171 -3.95 -10.77 -22.37
N ALA A 172 -3.26 -10.09 -23.29
CA ALA A 172 -3.59 -8.72 -23.71
C ALA A 172 -4.91 -8.63 -24.50
N SER A 173 -5.36 -9.76 -25.06
CA SER A 173 -6.63 -9.89 -25.75
C SER A 173 -7.06 -11.35 -25.79
N GLU A 174 -8.33 -11.60 -26.09
CA GLU A 174 -8.85 -12.96 -26.25
C GLU A 174 -8.07 -13.73 -27.31
N GLY A 175 -7.55 -14.90 -26.94
CA GLY A 175 -6.75 -15.76 -27.83
C GLY A 175 -5.28 -15.33 -28.00
N ALA A 176 -4.81 -14.30 -27.29
CA ALA A 176 -3.39 -13.97 -27.26
C ALA A 176 -2.58 -15.06 -26.55
N ASP A 177 -1.46 -15.45 -27.14
CA ASP A 177 -0.53 -16.42 -26.56
C ASP A 177 0.37 -15.71 -25.53
N CYS A 178 -0.14 -15.55 -24.30
CA CYS A 178 0.58 -14.97 -23.17
C CYS A 178 1.17 -16.08 -22.29
N THR A 179 2.45 -16.38 -22.46
CA THR A 179 3.09 -17.50 -21.76
C THR A 179 4.49 -17.13 -21.25
N PRO A 180 4.91 -17.66 -20.07
CA PRO A 180 6.29 -17.50 -19.59
C PRO A 180 7.36 -17.94 -20.60
N ALA A 181 7.04 -18.87 -21.52
CA ALA A 181 7.98 -19.33 -22.54
C ALA A 181 8.46 -18.21 -23.49
N GLN A 182 7.68 -17.13 -23.64
CA GLN A 182 8.01 -15.99 -24.49
C GLN A 182 8.83 -14.91 -23.78
N ALA A 183 9.03 -15.01 -22.46
CA ALA A 183 9.80 -14.02 -21.70
C ALA A 183 11.31 -14.14 -21.98
N ASP A 184 11.99 -13.01 -22.17
CA ASP A 184 13.42 -12.97 -22.42
C ASP A 184 14.19 -13.38 -21.14
N GLN A 185 14.77 -14.58 -21.14
CA GLN A 185 15.57 -15.07 -20.03
C GLN A 185 16.91 -14.32 -19.89
N GLY A 186 17.41 -13.72 -20.97
CA GLY A 186 18.73 -13.10 -21.04
C GLY A 186 18.86 -11.80 -20.26
N VAL A 187 17.74 -11.19 -19.85
CA VAL A 187 17.74 -9.95 -19.04
C VAL A 187 17.89 -10.22 -17.54
N PHE A 188 17.75 -11.46 -17.08
CA PHE A 188 17.76 -11.80 -15.66
C PHE A 188 19.17 -12.19 -15.14
N PRO A 189 19.51 -11.88 -13.86
CA PRO A 189 18.72 -11.05 -12.94
C PRO A 189 18.74 -9.58 -13.36
N LEU A 190 17.63 -8.89 -13.12
CA LEU A 190 17.49 -7.48 -13.47
C LEU A 190 18.45 -6.60 -12.65
N ALA A 191 18.89 -5.49 -13.25
CA ALA A 191 19.57 -4.44 -12.49
C ALA A 191 18.58 -3.75 -11.53
N PRO A 192 19.06 -3.07 -10.47
CA PRO A 192 18.21 -2.26 -9.62
C PRO A 192 17.36 -1.28 -10.46
N ASP A 193 16.11 -1.07 -10.02
CA ASP A 193 15.14 -0.17 -10.66
C ASP A 193 14.69 -0.58 -12.08
N GLN A 194 15.06 -1.77 -12.56
CA GLN A 194 14.49 -2.35 -13.78
C GLN A 194 13.22 -3.16 -13.48
N ASP A 195 12.22 -3.00 -14.34
CA ASP A 195 11.00 -3.78 -14.28
C ASP A 195 11.15 -5.12 -15.01
N PRO A 196 10.48 -6.20 -14.56
CA PRO A 196 10.39 -7.45 -15.32
C PRO A 196 9.92 -7.17 -16.76
N PRO A 197 10.51 -7.77 -17.79
CA PRO A 197 10.38 -7.35 -19.18
C PRO A 197 8.94 -7.49 -19.71
N ASP A 198 8.62 -6.79 -20.80
CA ASP A 198 7.40 -7.08 -21.54
C ASP A 198 7.46 -8.50 -22.13
N VAL A 199 6.31 -9.14 -22.22
CA VAL A 199 6.16 -10.49 -22.79
C VAL A 199 5.15 -10.40 -23.90
N ALA A 200 5.49 -10.96 -25.06
CA ALA A 200 4.59 -10.91 -26.22
C ALA A 200 3.22 -11.54 -25.86
N GLY A 201 2.15 -10.97 -26.42
CA GLY A 201 0.79 -11.42 -26.13
C GLY A 201 0.25 -11.09 -24.73
N CYS A 202 1.07 -10.53 -23.83
CA CYS A 202 0.66 -10.23 -22.46
C CYS A 202 0.44 -8.74 -22.20
N ASP A 203 -0.59 -8.42 -21.43
CA ASP A 203 -0.64 -7.21 -20.61
C ASP A 203 0.20 -7.42 -19.35
N ARG A 204 0.92 -6.38 -18.93
CA ARG A 204 1.82 -6.40 -17.77
C ARG A 204 1.43 -5.34 -16.76
N LEU A 205 1.28 -5.75 -15.50
CA LEU A 205 1.22 -4.84 -14.36
C LEU A 205 2.47 -5.03 -13.50
N VAL A 206 3.16 -3.95 -13.17
CA VAL A 206 4.36 -3.99 -12.34
C VAL A 206 4.04 -3.46 -10.95
N TYR A 207 4.46 -4.21 -9.93
CA TYR A 207 4.15 -3.98 -8.55
C TYR A 207 5.42 -3.58 -7.77
N SER A 208 5.26 -2.56 -6.92
CA SER A 208 6.16 -2.31 -5.80
C SER A 208 6.04 -3.46 -4.79
N VAL A 209 7.17 -3.85 -4.19
CA VAL A 209 7.22 -4.96 -3.22
C VAL A 209 7.67 -4.51 -1.81
N PRO A 210 6.80 -3.86 -1.03
CA PRO A 210 7.07 -3.59 0.39
C PRO A 210 7.15 -4.87 1.23
N ILE A 211 8.00 -4.86 2.25
CA ILE A 211 8.20 -5.98 3.16
C ILE A 211 7.53 -5.70 4.50
N ILE A 212 6.52 -6.47 4.87
CA ILE A 212 5.91 -6.44 6.20
C ILE A 212 6.81 -7.21 7.17
N PHE A 213 7.22 -6.57 8.26
CA PHE A 213 7.98 -7.22 9.34
C PHE A 213 7.28 -7.17 10.70
N ALA A 214 6.20 -6.39 10.83
CA ALA A 214 5.34 -6.41 12.00
C ALA A 214 3.89 -6.04 11.64
N VAL A 215 2.94 -6.59 12.39
CA VAL A 215 1.50 -6.33 12.26
C VAL A 215 0.95 -5.80 13.57
N GLU A 216 -0.08 -4.94 13.49
CA GLU A 216 -0.77 -4.45 14.68
C GLU A 216 -1.49 -5.60 15.42
N GLU A 217 -1.32 -5.68 16.74
CA GLU A 217 -2.08 -6.60 17.58
C GLU A 217 -3.45 -5.98 17.90
N SER A 218 -4.52 -6.71 17.60
CA SER A 218 -5.82 -6.44 18.21
C SER A 218 -5.73 -6.75 19.71
N ILE A 219 -5.92 -5.73 20.55
CA ILE A 219 -5.97 -5.86 22.02
C ILE A 219 -7.31 -6.46 22.44
#